data_AF-T1AW19-F1
#
_entry.id   AF-T1AW19-F1
#
_cell.length_a   1.000
_cell.length_b   1.000
_cell.length_c   1.000
_cell.angle_alpha   90.00
_cell.angle_beta   90.00
_cell.angle_gamma   90.00
#
_symmetry.space_group_name_H-M   'P 1'
#
loop_
_entity.id
_entity.type
_entity.pdbx_description
1 polymer ?
#
loop_
_entity_poly.entity_id
_entity_poly.type
_entity_poly.pdbx_seq_one_letter_code
_entity_poly.pdbx_strand_id
1 'polypeptide(L)'
;AAARLAHIHDEIAAMPMGYQSLVGDMGSSLSGGQKQRVLLARALYRRPKFLVLDEATSHLDVAKEREVNALVKRMQLTRLVLAHRPETLASADRVIVLQRGRAESVVLRPQAEDG
;
A
#
# COMPACT_ATOMS: atom_id res chain seq x y z
N ALA A 1 -1.05 -15.95 -1.03
CA ALA A 1 -1.67 -14.94 -1.90
C ALA A 1 -1.40 -13.50 -1.42
N ALA A 2 -1.87 -13.09 -0.24
CA ALA A 2 -1.71 -11.70 0.24
C ALA A 2 -0.25 -11.22 0.36
N ALA A 3 0.66 -12.08 0.81
CA ALA A 3 2.09 -11.75 0.86
C ALA A 3 2.71 -11.49 -0.53
N ARG A 4 2.20 -12.11 -1.60
CA ARG A 4 2.64 -11.82 -2.98
C ARG A 4 2.08 -10.47 -3.43
N LEU A 5 0.82 -10.18 -3.12
CA LEU A 5 0.19 -8.89 -3.43
C LEU A 5 0.90 -7.70 -2.76
N ALA A 6 1.50 -7.93 -1.59
CA ALA A 6 2.29 -6.92 -0.89
C ALA A 6 3.80 -6.99 -1.21
N HIS A 7 4.23 -7.72 -2.24
CA HIS A 7 5.64 -7.87 -2.62
C HIS A 7 6.57 -8.28 -1.48
N ILE A 8 6.12 -9.12 -0.54
CA ILE A 8 6.93 -9.56 0.62
C ILE A 8 7.15 -11.08 0.67
N HIS A 9 6.49 -11.83 -0.21
CA HIS A 9 6.58 -13.30 -0.21
C HIS A 9 8.02 -13.80 -0.36
N ASP A 10 8.77 -13.31 -1.36
CA ASP A 10 10.11 -13.81 -1.65
C ASP A 10 11.09 -13.47 -0.52
N GLU A 11 10.94 -12.29 0.09
CA GLU A 11 11.74 -11.90 1.26
C GLU A 11 11.42 -12.77 2.49
N ILE A 12 10.16 -13.12 2.73
CA ILE A 12 9.80 -14.05 3.81
C ILE A 12 10.32 -15.46 3.50
N ALA A 13 10.18 -15.93 2.26
CA ALA A 13 10.63 -17.25 1.84
C ALA A 13 12.16 -17.41 1.91
N ALA A 14 12.91 -16.33 1.73
CA ALA A 14 14.36 -16.31 1.87
C ALA A 14 14.85 -16.27 3.33
N MET A 15 13.97 -16.08 4.32
CA MET A 15 14.36 -16.12 5.73
C MET A 15 14.70 -17.56 6.15
N PRO A 16 15.57 -17.76 7.16
CA PRO A 16 16.02 -19.10 7.57
C PRO A 16 14.89 -20.08 7.90
N MET A 17 13.80 -19.58 8.49
CA MET A 17 12.61 -20.39 8.84
C MET A 17 11.39 -20.02 7.97
N GLY A 18 11.59 -19.30 6.87
CA GLY A 18 10.51 -18.87 6.00
C GLY A 18 9.41 -18.10 6.76
N TYR A 19 8.15 -18.50 6.56
CA TYR A 19 7.00 -17.99 7.28
C TYR A 19 6.97 -18.30 8.79
N GLN A 20 7.78 -19.25 9.26
CA GLN A 20 7.90 -19.60 10.68
C GLN A 20 8.99 -18.77 11.38
N SER A 21 9.63 -17.84 10.67
CA SER A 21 10.64 -16.94 11.24
C SER A 21 10.01 -16.08 12.34
N LEU A 22 10.60 -16.13 13.53
CA LEU A 22 10.21 -15.29 14.65
C LEU A 22 10.62 -13.84 14.38
N VAL A 23 9.70 -12.90 14.60
CA VAL A 23 9.90 -11.47 14.40
C VAL A 23 9.56 -10.74 15.70
N GLY A 24 10.39 -9.81 16.13
CA GLY A 24 10.20 -9.03 17.38
C GLY A 24 11.41 -9.08 18.30
N ASP A 25 11.21 -8.77 19.58
CA ASP A 25 12.31 -8.58 20.55
C ASP A 25 13.19 -9.83 20.76
N MET A 26 12.66 -11.02 20.47
CA MET A 26 13.36 -12.31 20.55
C MET A 26 13.62 -12.95 19.17
N GLY A 27 13.42 -12.21 18.08
CA GLY A 27 13.47 -12.71 16.70
C GLY A 27 14.25 -11.80 15.76
N SER A 28 14.17 -12.07 14.44
CA SER A 28 14.80 -11.20 13.45
C SER A 28 14.09 -9.85 13.37
N SER A 29 14.86 -8.78 13.14
CA SER A 29 14.29 -7.46 12.90
C SER A 29 13.88 -7.34 11.43
N LEU A 30 12.63 -6.95 11.21
CA LEU A 30 12.18 -6.52 9.89
C LEU A 30 12.59 -5.06 9.67
N SER A 31 13.05 -4.72 8.47
CA SER A 31 13.23 -3.33 8.06
C SER A 31 11.88 -2.59 8.08
N GLY A 32 11.90 -1.25 8.10
CA GLY A 32 10.67 -0.45 8.06
C GLY A 32 9.77 -0.81 6.87
N GLY A 33 10.34 -0.91 5.67
CA GLY A 33 9.61 -1.30 4.45
C GLY A 33 9.13 -2.76 4.46
N GLN A 34 9.82 -3.68 5.15
CA GLN A 34 9.31 -5.04 5.36
C GLN A 34 8.12 -5.05 6.30
N LYS A 35 8.18 -4.31 7.43
CA LYS A 35 7.05 -4.17 8.37
C LYS A 35 5.82 -3.59 7.67
N GLN A 36 5.98 -2.53 6.89
CA GLN A 36 4.88 -1.93 6.12
C GLN A 36 4.23 -2.94 5.16
N ARG A 37 5.02 -3.70 4.39
CA ARG A 37 4.48 -4.72 3.47
C ARG A 37 3.81 -5.90 4.18
N VAL A 38 4.31 -6.31 5.35
CA VAL A 38 3.61 -7.30 6.20
C VAL A 38 2.26 -6.78 6.66
N LEU A 39 2.18 -5.50 7.08
CA LEU A 39 0.91 -4.87 7.47
C LEU A 39 -0.05 -4.75 6.28
N LEU A 40 0.45 -4.39 5.10
CA LEU A 40 -0.36 -4.38 3.88
C LEU A 40 -0.88 -5.78 3.53
N ALA A 41 -0.02 -6.81 3.60
CA ALA A 41 -0.45 -8.19 3.39
C ALA A 41 -1.55 -8.60 4.38
N ARG A 42 -1.44 -8.19 5.65
CA ARG A 42 -2.48 -8.42 6.67
C ARG A 42 -3.79 -7.70 6.34
N ALA A 43 -3.74 -6.45 5.89
CA ALA A 43 -4.93 -5.70 5.47
C ALA A 43 -5.63 -6.37 4.28
N LEU A 44 -4.86 -6.79 3.28
CA LEU A 44 -5.36 -7.45 2.06
C LEU A 44 -5.88 -8.87 2.32
N TYR A 45 -5.34 -9.58 3.30
CA TYR A 45 -5.76 -10.94 3.65
C TYR A 45 -7.26 -11.04 3.93
N ARG A 46 -7.86 -9.99 4.53
CA ARG A 46 -9.28 -9.93 4.85
C ARG A 46 -10.18 -9.59 3.65
N ARG A 47 -9.62 -9.38 2.46
CA ARG A 47 -10.35 -8.96 1.24
C ARG A 47 -11.25 -7.75 1.51
N PRO A 48 -10.67 -6.61 1.94
CA PRO A 48 -11.46 -5.46 2.35
C PRO A 48 -12.19 -4.83 1.17
N LYS A 49 -13.40 -4.33 1.41
CA LYS A 49 -14.12 -3.47 0.45
C LYS A 49 -13.59 -2.03 0.47
N PHE A 50 -13.02 -1.60 1.60
CA PHE A 50 -12.45 -0.28 1.83
C PHE A 50 -11.05 -0.41 2.40
N LEU A 51 -10.07 0.23 1.77
CA LEU A 51 -8.67 0.24 2.20
C LEU A 51 -8.22 1.68 2.42
N VAL A 52 -7.72 1.96 3.62
CA VAL A 52 -7.10 3.25 3.96
C VAL A 52 -5.59 3.06 4.02
N LEU A 53 -4.85 3.88 3.29
CA LEU A 53 -3.39 3.86 3.23
C LEU A 53 -2.88 5.22 3.69
N ASP A 54 -2.28 5.24 4.87
CA ASP A 54 -1.59 6.41 5.42
C ASP A 54 -0.09 6.24 5.23
N GLU A 55 0.48 6.93 4.24
CA GLU A 55 1.90 6.83 3.88
C GLU A 55 2.44 5.38 3.84
N ALA A 56 1.59 4.42 3.47
CA ALA A 56 1.86 3.00 3.68
C ALA A 56 3.05 2.48 2.85
N THR A 57 3.56 3.30 1.93
CA THR A 57 4.68 3.03 1.04
C THR A 57 5.89 3.96 1.26
N SER A 58 5.85 4.87 2.24
CA SER A 58 6.91 5.90 2.42
C SER A 58 8.28 5.31 2.77
N HIS A 59 8.33 4.12 3.37
CA HIS A 59 9.58 3.44 3.72
C HIS A 59 10.04 2.43 2.65
N LEU A 60 9.40 2.42 1.48
CA LEU A 60 9.79 1.60 0.33
C LEU A 60 10.68 2.41 -0.62
N ASP A 61 11.56 1.71 -1.32
CA ASP A 61 12.18 2.26 -2.51
C ASP A 61 11.11 2.53 -3.60
N VAL A 62 11.43 3.44 -4.52
CA VAL A 62 10.49 3.92 -5.56
C VAL A 62 9.99 2.78 -6.47
N ALA A 63 10.83 1.75 -6.71
CA ALA A 63 10.45 0.63 -7.57
C ALA A 63 9.41 -0.26 -6.89
N LYS A 64 9.65 -0.68 -5.65
CA LYS A 64 8.70 -1.49 -4.86
C LYS A 64 7.40 -0.75 -4.60
N GLU A 65 7.45 0.56 -4.36
CA GLU A 65 6.25 1.39 -4.22
C GLU A 65 5.39 1.35 -5.50
N ARG A 66 6.00 1.49 -6.68
CA ARG A 66 5.28 1.41 -7.96
C ARG A 66 4.65 0.04 -8.18
N GLU A 67 5.36 -1.03 -7.88
CA GLU A 67 4.84 -2.41 -8.02
C GLU A 67 3.65 -2.67 -7.10
N VAL A 68 3.77 -2.31 -5.82
CA VAL A 68 2.69 -2.44 -4.84
C VAL A 68 1.47 -1.61 -5.27
N ASN A 69 1.68 -0.36 -5.67
CA ASN A 69 0.60 0.51 -6.13
C ASN A 69 -0.07 -0.03 -7.39
N ALA A 70 0.68 -0.57 -8.36
CA ALA A 70 0.11 -1.16 -9.56
C ALA A 70 -0.76 -2.39 -9.25
N LEU A 71 -0.35 -3.24 -8.31
CA LEU A 71 -1.15 -4.39 -7.87
C LEU A 71 -2.41 -3.97 -7.12
N VAL A 72 -2.28 -3.03 -6.18
CA VAL A 72 -3.42 -2.50 -5.41
C VAL A 72 -4.39 -1.75 -6.33
N LYS A 73 -3.89 -1.09 -7.40
CA LYS A 73 -4.72 -0.40 -8.39
C LYS A 73 -5.68 -1.35 -9.10
N ARG A 74 -5.25 -2.58 -9.41
CA ARG A 74 -6.04 -3.62 -10.09
C ARG A 74 -7.13 -4.25 -9.21
N MET A 75 -7.14 -3.97 -7.91
CA MET A 75 -8.15 -4.51 -7.01
C MET A 75 -9.45 -3.73 -7.11
N GLN A 76 -10.58 -4.44 -7.18
CA GLN A 76 -11.92 -3.85 -7.12
C GLN A 76 -12.30 -3.53 -5.67
N LEU A 77 -11.71 -2.48 -5.11
CA LEU A 77 -12.01 -1.98 -3.76
C LEU A 77 -11.92 -0.45 -3.71
N THR A 78 -12.63 0.17 -2.78
CA THR A 78 -12.54 1.61 -2.53
C THR A 78 -11.28 1.93 -1.74
N ARG A 79 -10.50 2.90 -2.22
CA ARG A 79 -9.22 3.30 -1.62
C ARG A 79 -9.28 4.74 -1.13
N LEU A 80 -8.80 4.97 0.09
CA LEU A 80 -8.46 6.30 0.59
C LEU A 80 -6.95 6.32 0.83
N VAL A 81 -6.24 7.18 0.12
CA VAL A 81 -4.78 7.28 0.21
C VAL A 81 -4.41 8.69 0.66
N LEU A 82 -3.64 8.77 1.75
CA LEU A 82 -2.97 10.00 2.16
C LEU A 82 -1.66 10.08 1.37
N ALA A 83 -1.57 11.06 0.48
CA ALA A 83 -0.49 11.15 -0.49
C ALA A 83 0.20 12.52 -0.44
N HIS A 84 1.54 12.49 -0.44
CA HIS A 84 2.39 13.68 -0.60
C HIS A 84 3.09 13.75 -1.95
N ARG A 85 2.92 12.72 -2.80
CA ARG A 85 3.60 12.59 -4.10
C ARG A 85 2.66 12.87 -5.27
N PRO A 86 3.06 13.71 -6.25
CA PRO A 86 2.25 14.03 -7.42
C PRO A 86 1.79 12.82 -8.22
N GLU A 87 2.59 11.76 -8.32
CA GLU A 87 2.27 10.56 -9.10
C GLU A 87 1.11 9.78 -8.47
N THR A 88 1.09 9.69 -7.14
CA THR A 88 0.01 9.05 -6.39
C THR A 88 -1.28 9.84 -6.56
N LEU A 89 -1.21 11.17 -6.43
CA LEU A 89 -2.33 12.08 -6.70
C LEU A 89 -2.81 11.96 -8.16
N ALA A 90 -1.89 11.73 -9.10
CA ALA A 90 -2.21 11.61 -10.52
C ALA A 90 -3.09 10.39 -10.85
N SER A 91 -2.97 9.34 -10.04
CA SER A 91 -3.65 8.06 -10.26
C SER A 91 -5.04 7.95 -9.59
N ALA A 92 -5.44 8.94 -8.79
CA ALA A 92 -6.65 8.90 -7.99
C ALA A 92 -7.88 9.36 -8.80
N ASP A 93 -9.01 8.67 -8.60
CA ASP A 93 -10.32 9.05 -9.19
C ASP A 93 -10.79 10.40 -8.66
N ARG A 94 -10.52 10.68 -7.38
CA ARG A 94 -10.86 11.92 -6.69
C ARG A 94 -9.70 12.36 -5.82
N VAL A 95 -9.41 13.66 -5.84
CA VAL A 95 -8.41 14.28 -4.95
C VAL A 95 -9.13 15.27 -4.05
N ILE A 96 -8.98 15.10 -2.74
CA ILE A 96 -9.52 16.01 -1.72
C ILE A 96 -8.34 16.77 -1.13
N VAL A 97 -8.35 18.09 -1.25
CA VAL A 97 -7.33 18.96 -0.63
C VAL A 97 -7.82 19.37 0.76
N LEU A 98 -7.03 19.07 1.79
CA LEU A 98 -7.28 19.49 3.16
C LEU A 98 -6.45 20.74 3.48
N GLN A 99 -7.11 21.81 3.92
CA GLN A 99 -6.46 23.06 4.33
C GLN A 99 -7.08 23.56 5.64
N ARG A 100 -6.23 23.82 6.65
CA ARG A 100 -6.64 24.28 7.99
C ARG A 100 -7.77 23.44 8.62
N GLY A 101 -7.69 22.12 8.46
CA GLY A 101 -8.67 21.18 9.02
C GLY A 101 -10.01 21.13 8.25
N ARG A 102 -10.10 21.72 7.06
CA ARG A 102 -11.30 21.67 6.20
C ARG A 102 -10.97 21.11 4.82
N ALA A 103 -11.92 20.41 4.21
CA ALA A 103 -11.85 20.06 2.80
C ALA A 103 -12.11 21.31 1.96
N GLU A 104 -11.09 21.78 1.24
CA GLU A 104 -11.11 23.03 0.48
C GLU A 104 -11.58 22.82 -0.96
N SER A 105 -11.14 21.73 -1.60
CA SER A 105 -11.53 21.40 -2.97
C SER A 105 -11.58 19.89 -3.21
N VAL A 106 -12.45 19.50 -4.14
CA VAL A 106 -12.58 18.13 -4.66
C VAL A 106 -12.33 18.20 -6.16
N VAL A 107 -11.22 17.64 -6.61
CA VAL A 107 -10.93 17.46 -8.03
C VAL A 107 -11.39 16.07 -8.43
N LEU A 108 -12.44 15.99 -9.26
CA LEU A 108 -12.86 14.76 -9.92
C LEU A 108 -12.03 14.58 -11.19
N ARG A 109 -11.39 13.43 -11.35
CA ARG A 109 -10.77 13.07 -12.63
C ARG A 109 -11.74 12.19 -13.40
N PRO A 110 -11.99 12.45 -14.70
CA PRO A 110 -12.69 11.51 -15.54
C PRO A 110 -11.94 10.16 -15.48
N GLN A 111 -12.66 9.08 -15.21
CA GLN A 111 -12.11 7.76 -15.48
C GLN A 111 -11.91 7.68 -16.99
N ALA A 112 -10.72 7.29 -17.45
CA ALA A 112 -10.58 6.91 -18.85
C ALA A 112 -11.61 5.80 -19.10
N GLU A 113 -12.51 6.01 -20.04
CA GLU A 113 -13.46 4.99 -20.45
C GLU A 113 -12.64 3.74 -20.84
N ASP A 114 -12.83 2.66 -20.09
CA ASP A 114 -12.24 1.37 -20.39
C ASP A 114 -12.73 0.94 -21.79
N GLY A 115 -11.84 1.02 -22.78
CA GLY A 115 -12.02 0.43 -24.11
C GLY A 115 -11.55 -1.02 -24.15
#